data_AF-A0A8T5LZT0-F1
#
_entry.id   AF-A0A8T5LZT0-F1
#
_cell.length_a   1.000
_cell.length_b   1.000
_cell.length_c   1.000
_cell.angle_alpha   90.00
_cell.angle_beta   90.00
_cell.angle_gamma   90.00
#
_symmetry.space_group_name_H-M   'P 1'
#
loop_
_entity.id
_entity.type
_entity.pdbx_description
1 polymer ?
#
loop_
_entity_poly.entity_id
_entity_poly.type
_entity_poly.pdbx_seq_one_letter_code
_entity_poly.pdbx_strand_id
1 'polypeptide(L)'
;DILGVAKHVFSVIEFKNKEKPGTGKKASILLADATGEVFVTFWHKDTEKIQNIPSGTPILLRGVSVSSYNNQTQVSFGYRSQLETNPSQAQEITLPQITLEKISIKEIQPPLFNFCLEATVDEVLPVKEFITQKGENGKLQRIRLMDKNDSILAVAWNEKVLESEMLKPGQKILLENVRAKTDWQGGKEISLDKNARIIVLEEKKEV
;
A
#
# COMPACT_ATOMS: atom_id res chain seq x y z
N ASP A 1 12.08 7.18 -18.71
CA ASP A 1 10.69 6.73 -18.88
C ASP A 1 10.46 5.48 -18.06
N ILE A 2 9.22 5.17 -17.71
CA ILE A 2 8.82 3.96 -16.99
C ILE A 2 7.69 3.32 -17.81
N LEU A 3 7.91 2.09 -18.28
CA LEU A 3 6.89 1.28 -18.94
C LEU A 3 6.59 0.08 -18.04
N GLY A 4 5.36 -0.03 -17.58
CA GLY A 4 4.95 -1.10 -16.69
C GLY A 4 3.44 -1.33 -16.71
N VAL A 5 2.97 -2.28 -15.93
CA VAL A 5 1.55 -2.55 -15.75
C VAL A 5 1.04 -1.90 -14.46
N ALA A 6 -0.16 -1.31 -14.52
CA ALA A 6 -0.87 -0.81 -13.36
C ALA A 6 -1.29 -1.96 -12.44
N LYS A 7 -0.51 -2.25 -11.39
CA LYS A 7 -0.87 -3.26 -10.39
C LYS A 7 -2.06 -2.80 -9.56
N HIS A 8 -1.99 -1.58 -9.04
CA HIS A 8 -3.05 -0.99 -8.22
C HIS A 8 -3.08 0.53 -8.31
N VAL A 9 -4.28 1.10 -8.37
CA VAL A 9 -4.52 2.56 -8.26
C VAL A 9 -5.07 2.83 -6.86
N PHE A 10 -4.39 3.71 -6.11
CA PHE A 10 -4.81 4.11 -4.77
C PHE A 10 -5.77 5.30 -4.83
N SER A 11 -6.74 5.29 -3.92
CA SER A 11 -7.71 6.37 -3.76
C SER A 11 -7.06 7.72 -3.53
N VAL A 12 -7.74 8.78 -3.94
CA VAL A 12 -7.30 10.15 -3.66
C VAL A 12 -7.34 10.42 -2.16
N ILE A 13 -6.24 10.95 -1.64
CA ILE A 13 -6.09 11.43 -0.27
C ILE A 13 -6.02 12.95 -0.29
N GLU A 14 -6.93 13.58 0.46
CA GLU A 14 -6.89 15.01 0.75
C GLU A 14 -6.06 15.28 2.01
N PHE A 15 -5.25 16.34 1.98
CA PHE A 15 -4.44 16.75 3.12
C PHE A 15 -4.42 18.28 3.24
N LYS A 16 -4.24 18.80 4.46
CA LYS A 16 -4.02 20.24 4.67
C LYS A 16 -2.55 20.58 4.43
N ASN A 17 -2.30 21.65 3.68
CA ASN A 17 -0.94 22.13 3.50
C ASN A 17 -0.47 22.84 4.78
N LYS A 18 0.70 22.45 5.29
CA LYS A 18 1.26 22.99 6.55
C LYS A 18 1.84 24.40 6.38
N GLU A 19 2.22 24.78 5.16
CA GLU A 19 2.95 26.03 4.86
C GLU A 19 2.10 27.08 4.14
N LYS A 20 1.05 26.66 3.41
CA LYS A 20 0.18 27.56 2.67
C LYS A 20 -1.30 27.30 2.97
N PRO A 21 -2.15 28.32 3.05
CA PRO A 21 -3.60 28.13 3.15
C PRO A 21 -4.10 27.27 1.97
N GLY A 22 -4.82 26.19 2.28
CA GLY A 22 -5.46 25.33 1.27
C GLY A 22 -5.34 23.82 1.56
N THR A 23 -6.06 23.03 0.77
CA THR A 23 -5.97 21.58 0.76
C THR A 23 -5.20 21.10 -0.47
N GLY A 24 -4.39 20.06 -0.29
CA GLY A 24 -3.75 19.33 -1.37
C GLY A 24 -4.44 17.98 -1.58
N LYS A 25 -4.32 17.46 -2.81
CA LYS A 25 -4.74 16.11 -3.17
C LYS A 25 -3.52 15.33 -3.61
N LYS A 26 -3.46 14.06 -3.25
CA LYS A 26 -2.51 13.12 -3.82
C LYS A 26 -3.17 11.76 -4.06
N ALA A 27 -2.73 11.07 -5.09
CA ALA A 27 -3.07 9.69 -5.35
C ALA A 27 -1.80 8.98 -5.81
N SER A 28 -1.80 7.67 -5.81
CA SER A 28 -0.64 6.90 -6.28
C SER A 28 -1.08 5.74 -7.14
N ILE A 29 -0.17 5.27 -7.98
CA ILE A 29 -0.31 4.03 -8.71
C ILE A 29 0.92 3.18 -8.41
N LEU A 30 0.70 1.88 -8.15
CA LEU A 30 1.75 0.89 -8.08
C LEU A 30 1.95 0.32 -9.49
N LEU A 31 3.10 0.62 -10.09
CA LEU A 31 3.50 0.07 -11.38
C LEU A 31 4.42 -1.12 -11.16
N ALA A 32 4.27 -2.15 -11.98
CA ALA A 32 5.15 -3.32 -11.99
C ALA A 32 5.74 -3.53 -13.39
N ASP A 33 7.01 -3.87 -13.47
CA ASP A 33 7.68 -4.35 -14.68
C ASP A 33 8.51 -5.61 -14.35
N ALA A 34 9.34 -6.07 -15.28
CA ALA A 34 10.19 -7.25 -15.06
C ALA A 34 11.27 -7.06 -13.98
N THR A 35 11.58 -5.81 -13.61
CA THR A 35 12.62 -5.46 -12.62
C THR A 35 12.07 -5.30 -11.21
N GLY A 36 10.77 -5.02 -11.07
CA GLY A 36 10.11 -4.92 -9.79
C GLY A 36 8.93 -3.95 -9.81
N GLU A 37 8.69 -3.30 -8.67
CA GLU A 37 7.54 -2.45 -8.47
C GLU A 37 7.91 -1.06 -7.95
N VAL A 38 7.13 -0.06 -8.34
CA VAL A 38 7.35 1.32 -7.90
C VAL A 38 6.04 2.07 -7.69
N PHE A 39 5.99 2.87 -6.62
CA PHE A 39 4.92 3.83 -6.42
C PHE A 39 5.20 5.11 -7.18
N VAL A 40 4.24 5.53 -8.00
CA VAL A 40 4.25 6.84 -8.64
C VAL A 40 3.17 7.71 -8.01
N THR A 41 3.57 8.84 -7.43
CA THR A 41 2.66 9.80 -6.78
C THR A 41 2.21 10.89 -7.75
N PHE A 42 0.90 11.11 -7.81
CA PHE A 42 0.24 12.16 -8.58
C PHE A 42 -0.32 13.20 -7.62
N TRP A 43 -0.30 14.47 -8.01
CA TRP A 43 -0.68 15.59 -7.15
C TRP A 43 -1.79 16.44 -7.76
N HIS A 44 -2.66 16.99 -6.92
CA HIS A 44 -3.71 17.93 -7.31
C HIS A 44 -4.56 17.41 -8.48
N LYS A 45 -4.72 18.18 -9.57
CA LYS A 45 -5.48 17.78 -10.75
C LYS A 45 -4.96 16.49 -11.41
N ASP A 46 -3.69 16.17 -11.24
CA ASP A 46 -3.11 14.98 -11.87
C ASP A 46 -3.60 13.68 -11.21
N THR A 47 -4.20 13.75 -10.02
CA THR A 47 -4.81 12.56 -9.39
C THR A 47 -5.97 12.00 -10.20
N GLU A 48 -6.72 12.86 -10.89
CA GLU A 48 -7.88 12.48 -11.70
C GLU A 48 -7.48 11.64 -12.92
N LYS A 49 -6.24 11.81 -13.41
CA LYS A 49 -5.71 11.07 -14.58
C LYS A 49 -5.63 9.57 -14.38
N ILE A 50 -5.55 9.11 -13.12
CA ILE A 50 -5.30 7.70 -12.81
C ILE A 50 -6.52 6.98 -12.21
N GLN A 51 -7.54 7.70 -11.72
CA GLN A 51 -8.62 7.08 -10.92
C GLN A 51 -9.44 6.04 -11.70
N ASN A 52 -9.55 6.19 -13.01
CA ASN A 52 -10.33 5.28 -13.86
C ASN A 52 -9.46 4.23 -14.56
N ILE A 53 -8.18 4.10 -14.21
CA ILE A 53 -7.30 3.11 -14.82
C ILE A 53 -7.52 1.74 -14.16
N PRO A 54 -7.98 0.71 -14.91
CA PRO A 54 -8.11 -0.64 -14.36
C PRO A 54 -6.75 -1.24 -14.00
N SER A 55 -6.76 -2.13 -13.00
CA SER A 55 -5.63 -3.03 -12.76
C SER A 55 -5.35 -3.86 -14.02
N GLY A 56 -4.08 -4.04 -14.37
CA GLY A 56 -3.66 -4.75 -15.59
C GLY A 56 -3.41 -3.84 -16.79
N THR A 57 -3.70 -2.54 -16.69
CA THR A 57 -3.48 -1.61 -17.80
C THR A 57 -1.99 -1.31 -17.99
N PRO A 58 -1.41 -1.53 -19.18
CA PRO A 58 -0.07 -1.03 -19.53
C PRO A 58 -0.02 0.50 -19.49
N ILE A 59 1.01 1.04 -18.84
CA ILE A 59 1.22 2.48 -18.66
C ILE A 59 2.65 2.82 -19.04
N LEU A 60 2.80 3.89 -19.83
CA LEU A 60 4.06 4.57 -20.06
C LEU A 60 4.05 5.95 -19.42
N LEU A 61 5.01 6.16 -18.52
CA LEU A 61 5.27 7.46 -17.91
C LEU A 61 6.59 8.04 -18.43
N ARG A 62 6.53 9.27 -18.94
CA ARG A 62 7.72 10.02 -19.38
C ARG A 62 7.93 11.24 -18.50
N GLY A 63 9.18 11.66 -18.34
CA GLY A 63 9.52 12.89 -17.61
C GLY A 63 9.09 12.91 -16.13
N VAL A 64 9.06 11.75 -15.47
CA VAL A 64 8.81 11.66 -14.01
C VAL A 64 10.03 12.09 -13.21
N SER A 65 9.79 12.60 -12.00
CA SER A 65 10.86 12.91 -11.05
C SER A 65 11.13 11.69 -10.17
N VAL A 66 12.40 11.36 -9.97
CA VAL A 66 12.82 10.27 -9.07
C VAL A 66 13.64 10.88 -7.93
N SER A 67 13.27 10.55 -6.70
CA SER A 67 14.00 10.91 -5.49
C SER A 67 14.13 9.70 -4.57
N SER A 68 14.91 9.84 -3.51
CA SER A 68 15.01 8.82 -2.46
C SER A 68 14.71 9.47 -1.11
N TYR A 69 13.95 8.78 -0.27
CA TYR A 69 13.66 9.19 1.10
C TYR A 69 13.65 7.97 2.00
N ASN A 70 14.39 7.99 3.11
CA ASN A 70 14.60 6.84 3.99
C ASN A 70 15.01 5.56 3.23
N ASN A 71 15.91 5.70 2.24
CA ASN A 71 16.36 4.64 1.35
C ASN A 71 15.25 3.96 0.53
N GLN A 72 14.09 4.62 0.38
CA GLN A 72 13.03 4.18 -0.51
C GLN A 72 12.96 5.11 -1.72
N THR A 73 13.01 4.51 -2.91
CA THR A 73 12.78 5.22 -4.17
C THR A 73 11.37 5.79 -4.19
N GLN A 74 11.27 7.08 -4.46
CA GLN A 74 10.02 7.78 -4.65
C GLN A 74 9.96 8.31 -6.07
N VAL A 75 8.87 7.99 -6.78
CA VAL A 75 8.62 8.54 -8.11
C VAL A 75 7.43 9.48 -8.03
N SER A 76 7.57 10.67 -8.62
CA SER A 76 6.51 11.67 -8.65
C SER A 76 6.19 12.05 -10.08
N PHE A 77 4.90 12.05 -10.40
CA PHE A 77 4.35 12.66 -11.60
C PHE A 77 4.34 14.18 -11.39
N GLY A 78 5.12 14.89 -12.19
CA GLY A 78 5.31 16.34 -12.11
C GLY A 78 4.83 17.08 -13.36
N TYR A 79 5.10 18.38 -13.41
CA TYR A 79 4.62 19.27 -14.48
C TYR A 79 5.04 18.85 -15.90
N ARG A 80 6.23 18.27 -16.05
CA ARG A 80 6.76 17.79 -17.35
C ARG A 80 6.39 16.33 -17.63
N SER A 81 5.69 15.68 -16.71
CA SER A 81 5.39 14.27 -16.84
C SER A 81 4.23 14.06 -17.81
N GLN A 82 4.33 12.97 -18.58
CA GLN A 82 3.30 12.52 -19.51
C GLN A 82 2.88 11.12 -19.11
N LEU A 83 1.58 10.84 -19.22
CA LEU A 83 0.98 9.53 -18.97
C LEU A 83 0.31 9.06 -20.26
N GLU A 84 0.64 7.85 -20.67
CA GLU A 84 0.05 7.16 -21.82
C GLU A 84 -0.41 5.78 -21.35
N THR A 85 -1.66 5.42 -21.64
CA THR A 85 -2.25 4.11 -21.33
C THR A 85 -2.36 3.26 -22.58
N ASN A 86 -2.09 1.96 -22.48
CA ASN A 86 -2.00 1.05 -23.63
C ASN A 86 -1.06 1.58 -24.74
N PRO A 87 0.18 2.02 -24.40
CA PRO A 87 1.13 2.51 -25.38
C PRO A 87 1.53 1.39 -26.35
N SER A 88 1.81 1.73 -27.61
CA SER A 88 2.26 0.77 -28.64
C SER A 88 3.46 -0.08 -28.19
N GLN A 89 4.39 0.53 -27.44
CA GLN A 89 5.58 -0.11 -26.87
C GLN A 89 5.25 -1.31 -25.96
N ALA A 90 4.07 -1.35 -25.36
CA ALA A 90 3.65 -2.47 -24.52
C ALA A 90 3.39 -3.75 -25.32
N GLN A 91 3.21 -3.66 -26.64
CA GLN A 91 3.01 -4.83 -27.52
C GLN A 91 4.34 -5.54 -27.84
N GLU A 92 5.47 -4.85 -27.68
CA GLU A 92 6.80 -5.36 -28.01
C GLU A 92 7.50 -6.02 -26.82
N ILE A 93 6.92 -5.93 -25.62
CA ILE A 93 7.50 -6.46 -24.39
C ILE A 93 6.52 -7.35 -23.62
N THR A 94 7.06 -8.32 -22.89
CA THR A 94 6.27 -9.11 -21.95
C THR A 94 6.19 -8.37 -20.62
N LEU A 95 5.01 -7.82 -20.30
CA LEU A 95 4.72 -7.24 -19.00
C LEU A 95 4.34 -8.33 -17.98
N PRO A 96 4.62 -8.15 -16.69
CA PRO A 96 4.27 -9.13 -15.68
C PRO A 96 2.74 -9.28 -15.60
N GLN A 97 2.28 -10.53 -15.42
CA GLN A 97 0.89 -10.77 -15.07
C GLN A 97 0.67 -10.37 -13.61
N ILE A 98 -0.41 -9.65 -13.34
CA ILE A 98 -0.73 -9.25 -11.97
C ILE A 98 -1.31 -10.46 -11.25
N THR A 99 -0.50 -11.08 -10.42
CA THR A 99 -0.90 -12.10 -9.46
C THR A 99 -0.89 -11.51 -8.05
N LEU A 100 -1.92 -11.82 -7.28
CA LEU A 100 -1.95 -11.56 -5.83
C LEU A 100 -1.20 -12.70 -5.14
N GLU A 101 0.13 -12.71 -5.28
CA GLU A 101 0.94 -13.69 -4.58
C GLU A 101 0.88 -13.44 -3.07
N LYS A 102 0.42 -14.47 -2.36
CA LYS A 102 0.28 -14.48 -0.91
C LYS A 102 1.53 -15.09 -0.31
N ILE A 103 2.14 -14.37 0.62
CA ILE A 103 3.32 -14.85 1.35
C ILE A 103 2.86 -15.40 2.70
N SER A 104 3.38 -16.53 3.11
CA SER A 104 3.12 -17.07 4.46
C SER A 104 3.82 -16.25 5.53
N ILE A 105 3.31 -16.25 6.77
CA ILE A 105 3.93 -15.45 7.85
C ILE A 105 5.38 -15.86 8.07
N LYS A 106 5.68 -17.16 7.96
CA LYS A 106 7.04 -17.70 8.09
C LYS A 106 8.04 -17.07 7.12
N GLU A 107 7.64 -16.90 5.87
CA GLU A 107 8.48 -16.40 4.77
C GLU A 107 8.71 -14.89 4.81
N ILE A 108 7.96 -14.15 5.65
CA ILE A 108 8.15 -12.71 5.81
C ILE A 108 9.52 -12.43 6.42
N GLN A 109 10.38 -11.75 5.65
CA GLN A 109 11.71 -11.27 6.03
C GLN A 109 11.80 -9.74 5.83
N PRO A 110 11.78 -8.94 6.91
CA PRO A 110 11.95 -7.50 6.81
C PRO A 110 13.33 -7.07 6.28
N PRO A 111 13.43 -5.96 5.51
CA PRO A 111 12.33 -5.18 4.97
C PRO A 111 11.67 -5.89 3.78
N LEU A 112 10.33 -5.95 3.78
CA LEU A 112 9.54 -6.48 2.66
C LEU A 112 8.41 -5.51 2.33
N PHE A 113 8.11 -5.33 1.05
CA PHE A 113 7.15 -4.33 0.57
C PHE A 113 6.17 -4.97 -0.41
N ASN A 114 4.97 -4.39 -0.50
CA ASN A 114 3.96 -4.65 -1.52
C ASN A 114 3.50 -6.11 -1.65
N PHE A 115 3.52 -6.86 -0.56
CA PHE A 115 3.07 -8.23 -0.56
C PHE A 115 1.62 -8.35 -0.11
N CYS A 116 1.04 -9.53 -0.36
CA CYS A 116 -0.26 -9.91 0.18
C CYS A 116 -0.08 -10.98 1.26
N LEU A 117 -0.94 -10.94 2.28
CA LEU A 117 -1.00 -11.96 3.33
C LEU A 117 -2.46 -12.33 3.58
N GLU A 118 -2.77 -13.61 3.51
CA GLU A 118 -4.02 -14.14 4.05
C GLU A 118 -3.77 -14.65 5.47
N ALA A 119 -4.57 -14.21 6.43
CA ALA A 119 -4.42 -14.57 7.82
C ALA A 119 -5.77 -14.54 8.54
N THR A 120 -5.82 -15.17 9.71
CA THR A 120 -6.94 -15.07 10.66
C THR A 120 -6.58 -14.07 11.75
N VAL A 121 -7.54 -13.22 12.11
CA VAL A 121 -7.43 -12.33 13.27
C VAL A 121 -7.49 -13.18 14.54
N ASP A 122 -6.42 -13.19 15.31
CA ASP A 122 -6.38 -13.87 16.61
C ASP A 122 -6.82 -12.92 17.72
N GLU A 123 -6.23 -11.72 17.75
CA GLU A 123 -6.48 -10.74 18.79
C GLU A 123 -6.43 -9.32 18.21
N VAL A 124 -7.35 -8.46 18.65
CA VAL A 124 -7.32 -7.02 18.36
C VAL A 124 -7.03 -6.29 19.67
N LEU A 125 -5.86 -5.67 19.78
CA LEU A 125 -5.42 -4.99 21.00
C LEU A 125 -6.05 -3.60 21.12
N PRO A 126 -6.09 -3.00 22.32
CA PRO A 126 -6.59 -1.65 22.51
C PRO A 126 -5.83 -0.60 21.69
N VAL A 127 -6.56 0.42 21.23
CA VAL A 127 -5.97 1.59 20.56
C VAL A 127 -5.05 2.34 21.53
N LYS A 128 -3.88 2.75 21.04
CA LYS A 128 -2.94 3.62 21.75
C LYS A 128 -2.83 4.95 21.02
N GLU A 129 -2.97 6.03 21.78
CA GLU A 129 -2.76 7.39 21.30
C GLU A 129 -1.38 7.88 21.72
N PHE A 130 -0.77 8.73 20.89
CA PHE A 130 0.54 9.32 21.15
C PHE A 130 0.65 10.70 20.52
N ILE A 131 1.63 11.48 20.94
CA ILE A 131 1.99 12.75 20.33
C ILE A 131 3.30 12.54 19.56
N THR A 132 3.30 12.87 18.26
CA THR A 132 4.49 12.81 17.41
C THR A 132 5.54 13.82 17.88
N GLN A 133 6.80 13.65 17.45
CA GLN A 133 7.85 14.65 17.70
C GLN A 133 7.50 16.06 17.18
N LYS A 134 6.56 16.16 16.23
CA LYS A 134 6.06 17.42 15.66
C LYS A 134 4.86 18.01 16.41
N GLY A 135 4.46 17.41 17.54
CA GLY A 135 3.31 17.85 18.32
C GLY A 135 1.94 17.43 17.76
N GLU A 136 1.91 16.59 16.72
CA GLU A 136 0.66 16.09 16.12
C GLU A 136 0.16 14.85 16.86
N ASN A 137 -1.15 14.74 17.08
CA ASN A 137 -1.77 13.54 17.64
C ASN A 137 -1.70 12.38 16.62
N GLY A 138 -1.26 11.21 17.08
CA GLY A 138 -1.24 9.98 16.32
C GLY A 138 -1.95 8.86 17.08
N LYS A 139 -2.43 7.87 16.33
CA LYS A 139 -3.02 6.65 16.90
C LYS A 139 -2.37 5.42 16.28
N LEU A 140 -2.28 4.36 17.06
CA LEU A 140 -1.92 3.05 16.55
C LEU A 140 -2.76 1.96 17.22
N GLN A 141 -2.98 0.87 16.50
CA GLN A 141 -3.60 -0.34 17.04
C GLN A 141 -2.83 -1.56 16.56
N ARG A 142 -2.64 -2.53 17.45
CA ARG A 142 -1.99 -3.79 17.10
C ARG A 142 -3.03 -4.88 16.93
N ILE A 143 -2.84 -5.71 15.92
CA ILE A 143 -3.64 -6.90 15.65
C ILE A 143 -2.68 -8.07 15.60
N ARG A 144 -2.96 -9.12 16.36
CA ARG A 144 -2.28 -10.40 16.23
C ARG A 144 -2.96 -11.18 15.11
N LEU A 145 -2.18 -11.53 14.10
CA LEU A 145 -2.60 -12.32 12.97
C LEU A 145 -1.93 -13.69 13.04
N MET A 146 -2.66 -14.72 12.64
CA MET A 146 -2.15 -16.08 12.55
C MET A 146 -2.45 -16.69 11.18
N ASP A 147 -1.50 -17.46 10.68
CA ASP A 147 -1.76 -18.41 9.60
C ASP A 147 -1.82 -19.83 10.19
N LYS A 148 -1.52 -20.87 9.39
CA LYS A 148 -1.58 -22.26 9.86
C LYS A 148 -0.64 -22.55 11.04
N ASN A 149 0.54 -21.96 11.08
CA ASN A 149 1.60 -22.36 12.03
C ASN A 149 2.27 -21.18 12.73
N ASP A 150 2.16 -19.98 12.17
CA ASP A 150 2.93 -18.83 12.60
C ASP A 150 2.01 -17.66 12.97
N SER A 151 2.53 -16.75 13.80
CA SER A 151 1.83 -15.52 14.19
C SER A 151 2.69 -14.29 13.96
N ILE A 152 2.04 -13.15 13.67
CA ILE A 152 2.71 -11.87 13.48
C ILE A 152 1.83 -10.73 13.98
N LEU A 153 2.46 -9.64 14.43
CA LEU A 153 1.76 -8.42 14.75
C LEU A 153 1.62 -7.55 13.48
N ALA A 154 0.40 -7.13 13.20
CA ALA A 154 0.11 -6.05 12.27
C ALA A 154 -0.22 -4.77 13.04
N VAL A 155 0.36 -3.64 12.63
CA VAL A 155 0.21 -2.35 13.29
C VAL A 155 -0.52 -1.40 12.34
N ALA A 156 -1.78 -1.10 12.69
CA ALA A 156 -2.58 -0.08 12.04
C ALA A 156 -2.21 1.30 12.56
N TRP A 157 -1.96 2.23 11.64
CA TRP A 157 -1.59 3.62 11.95
C TRP A 157 -2.68 4.60 11.55
N ASN A 158 -2.96 5.55 12.43
CA ASN A 158 -3.84 6.70 12.17
C ASN A 158 -5.19 6.29 11.58
N GLU A 159 -5.49 6.64 10.32
CA GLU A 159 -6.74 6.32 9.65
C GLU A 159 -7.02 4.82 9.58
N LYS A 160 -5.98 3.97 9.55
CA LYS A 160 -6.15 2.51 9.54
C LYS A 160 -6.65 1.95 10.86
N VAL A 161 -6.58 2.73 11.95
CA VAL A 161 -7.17 2.33 13.23
C VAL A 161 -8.68 2.13 13.10
N LEU A 162 -9.35 3.00 12.33
CA LEU A 162 -10.80 2.88 12.11
C LEU A 162 -11.18 1.57 11.42
N GLU A 163 -10.33 1.08 10.50
CA GLU A 163 -10.53 -0.20 9.82
C GLU A 163 -10.20 -1.38 10.77
N SER A 164 -9.11 -1.30 11.54
CA SER A 164 -8.70 -2.38 12.44
C SER A 164 -9.62 -2.54 13.65
N GLU A 165 -10.24 -1.48 14.15
CA GLU A 165 -11.20 -1.55 15.27
C GLU A 165 -12.46 -2.35 14.92
N MET A 166 -12.79 -2.44 13.63
CA MET A 166 -13.93 -3.23 13.15
C MET A 166 -13.64 -4.72 13.04
N LEU A 167 -12.37 -5.12 13.12
CA LEU A 167 -11.96 -6.53 13.07
C LEU A 167 -12.33 -7.26 14.35
N LYS A 168 -12.62 -8.55 14.21
CA LYS A 168 -12.99 -9.44 15.31
C LYS A 168 -12.13 -10.70 15.28
N PRO A 169 -11.77 -11.25 16.45
CA PRO A 169 -11.16 -12.57 16.54
C PRO A 169 -11.93 -13.62 15.72
N GLY A 170 -11.18 -14.48 15.02
CA GLY A 170 -11.69 -15.54 14.15
C GLY A 170 -11.96 -15.10 12.70
N GLN A 171 -11.95 -13.80 12.37
CA GLN A 171 -12.16 -13.37 10.99
C GLN A 171 -10.95 -13.71 10.10
N LYS A 172 -11.22 -14.33 8.95
CA LYS A 172 -10.23 -14.45 7.87
C LYS A 172 -10.15 -13.13 7.11
N ILE A 173 -8.93 -12.66 6.88
CA ILE A 173 -8.66 -11.42 6.16
C ILE A 173 -7.60 -11.64 5.08
N LEU A 174 -7.72 -10.88 4.00
CA LEU A 174 -6.66 -10.65 3.03
C LEU A 174 -6.12 -9.24 3.24
N LEU A 175 -4.83 -9.16 3.52
CA LEU A 175 -4.06 -7.94 3.50
C LEU A 175 -3.39 -7.78 2.15
N GLU A 176 -3.53 -6.61 1.53
CA GLU A 176 -2.86 -6.27 0.26
C GLU A 176 -2.00 -5.03 0.42
N ASN A 177 -0.92 -4.95 -0.38
CA ASN A 177 0.01 -3.82 -0.42
C ASN A 177 0.59 -3.46 0.97
N VAL A 178 0.83 -4.47 1.80
CA VAL A 178 1.39 -4.29 3.13
C VAL A 178 2.91 -4.28 3.10
N ARG A 179 3.50 -3.80 4.20
CA ARG A 179 4.95 -3.71 4.38
C ARG A 179 5.34 -4.41 5.67
N ALA A 180 6.45 -5.14 5.66
CA ALA A 180 7.04 -5.74 6.84
C ALA A 180 8.31 -4.99 7.21
N LYS A 181 8.46 -4.71 8.51
CA LYS A 181 9.63 -4.03 9.08
C LYS A 181 10.04 -4.71 10.37
N THR A 182 11.26 -4.44 10.80
CA THR A 182 11.72 -4.83 12.14
C THR A 182 11.16 -3.85 13.16
N ASP A 183 10.57 -4.35 14.24
CA ASP A 183 10.12 -3.55 15.36
C ASP A 183 11.31 -3.09 16.25
N TRP A 184 11.01 -2.36 17.32
CA TRP A 184 12.01 -1.84 18.23
C TRP A 184 12.67 -2.91 19.13
N GLN A 185 12.10 -4.12 19.20
CA GLN A 185 12.62 -5.27 19.95
C GLN A 185 13.38 -6.26 19.05
N GLY A 186 13.47 -6.00 17.75
CA GLY A 186 14.10 -6.91 16.78
C GLY A 186 13.14 -7.97 16.21
N GLY A 187 11.85 -7.94 16.57
CA GLY A 187 10.81 -8.78 16.00
C GLY A 187 10.36 -8.28 14.62
N LYS A 188 9.67 -9.14 13.85
CA LYS A 188 9.04 -8.73 12.59
C LYS A 188 7.60 -8.28 12.84
N GLU A 189 7.21 -7.14 12.27
CA GLU A 189 5.84 -6.63 12.28
C GLU A 189 5.39 -6.17 10.89
N ILE A 190 4.09 -6.29 10.63
CA ILE A 190 3.43 -5.75 9.44
C ILE A 190 2.97 -4.33 9.76
N SER A 191 3.26 -3.40 8.86
CA SER A 191 2.75 -2.03 8.90
C SER A 191 1.53 -1.91 8.00
N LEU A 192 0.38 -1.58 8.60
CA LEU A 192 -0.85 -1.22 7.89
C LEU A 192 -0.93 0.31 7.85
N ASP A 193 -0.40 0.89 6.78
CA ASP A 193 -0.46 2.33 6.50
C ASP A 193 -1.53 2.65 5.44
N LYS A 194 -1.60 3.91 5.02
CA LYS A 194 -2.52 4.41 3.99
C LYS A 194 -2.57 3.57 2.69
N ASN A 195 -1.50 2.87 2.33
CA ASN A 195 -1.44 2.05 1.13
C ASN A 195 -1.96 0.63 1.38
N ALA A 196 -2.00 0.16 2.63
CA ALA A 196 -2.51 -1.17 2.94
C ALA A 196 -4.02 -1.25 2.71
N ARG A 197 -4.48 -2.39 2.21
CA ARG A 197 -5.91 -2.74 2.19
C ARG A 197 -6.16 -3.92 3.11
N ILE A 198 -7.24 -3.82 3.87
CA ILE A 198 -7.73 -4.89 4.72
C ILE A 198 -9.06 -5.36 4.12
N ILE A 199 -9.13 -6.61 3.71
CA ILE A 199 -10.33 -7.21 3.12
C ILE A 199 -10.77 -8.35 4.02
N VAL A 200 -11.98 -8.27 4.58
CA VAL A 200 -12.58 -9.39 5.31
C VAL A 200 -13.07 -10.42 4.30
N LEU A 201 -12.61 -11.66 4.45
CA LEU A 201 -13.02 -12.78 3.60
C LEU A 201 -14.29 -13.39 4.20
N GLU A 202 -15.41 -13.28 3.50
CA GLU A 202 -16.64 -13.96 3.90
C GLU A 202 -16.45 -15.47 3.77
N GLU A 203 -16.84 -16.22 4.81
CA GLU A 203 -16.98 -17.67 4.66
C GLU A 203 -18.18 -17.94 3.76
N LYS A 204 -17.94 -18.55 2.59
CA LYS A 204 -19.01 -19.17 1.83
C LYS A 204 -19.66 -20.20 2.75
N LYS A 205 -20.87 -19.91 3.23
CA LYS A 205 -21.71 -20.93 3.84
C LYS A 205 -21.97 -21.97 2.76
N GLU A 206 -21.33 -23.12 2.87
CA GLU A 206 -21.78 -24.30 2.13
C GLU A 206 -23.23 -24.58 2.57
N VAL A 207 -24.13 -24.54 1.61
CA VAL A 207 -25.55 -24.91 1.76
C VAL A 207 -25.67 -26.41 1.52
#